data_AF-A0A813HEC8-F1
#
_entry.id   AF-A0A813HEC8-F1
#
_cell.length_a   1.000
_cell.length_b   1.000
_cell.length_c   1.000
_cell.angle_alpha   90.00
_cell.angle_beta   90.00
_cell.angle_gamma   90.00
#
_symmetry.space_group_name_H-M   'P 1'
#
loop_
_entity.id
_entity.type
_entity.pdbx_description
1 polymer ?
#
loop_
_entity_poly.entity_id
_entity_poly.type
_entity_poly.pdbx_seq_one_letter_code
_entity_poly.pdbx_strand_id
1 'polypeptide(L)'
;VRERSRRRILEEIERSDGAERTAMKEESDVTLQSSQCEDFQSASERTRQALKELASRWGEEKCSLSEAGYKWSREVGFGYVLPTEAMTCRPISLSLPREDMSASYSSRTPVKQHQGLIVAPSPPCGFGLFATCKLSKGEVLGEYTGEIRNYRIWCDEIKARKVAARGSEASSPFVIEELYAAWAGSGPAMAGVVIDAFAAGNAARFINCSCRPSCTFRNFGMGSENHSRLEVVALRDIEPWEQLSVDYGWYHDPDTLIEVQAQAVAAYAEDILQLQALKDLLQPSAEASSSTARAAAGGSEAVEMLAEALVEARGRPPPIRAAPVSFLRRFLDVEQVISYIQCGKSFAAAESYRQIPDPVWPVYEVVGAQRVGIACRCGMDPSLNSGGRCAGIIGRPMQAAHSGKDGPAPVTSYHAGSLFG
;
A
#
# COMPACT_ATOMS: atom_id res chain seq x y z
N VAL A 1 45.12 -24.78 27.27
CA VAL A 1 43.72 -25.02 27.69
C VAL A 1 42.72 -24.08 27.00
N ARG A 2 42.96 -22.75 26.97
CA ARG A 2 42.05 -21.79 26.30
C ARG A 2 41.96 -21.90 24.77
N GLU A 3 43.01 -22.32 24.08
CA GLU A 3 43.01 -22.52 22.61
C GLU A 3 42.30 -23.83 22.20
N ARG A 4 42.55 -24.88 23.00
CA ARG A 4 41.68 -26.05 23.31
C ARG A 4 40.19 -25.80 23.08
N SER A 5 39.65 -24.94 23.94
CA SER A 5 38.21 -24.68 24.04
C SER A 5 37.67 -23.83 22.89
N ARG A 6 38.47 -22.91 22.34
CA ARG A 6 38.04 -22.03 21.24
C ARG A 6 37.87 -22.80 19.93
N ARG A 7 38.74 -23.77 19.64
CA ARG A 7 38.63 -24.60 18.42
C ARG A 7 37.43 -25.56 18.50
N ARG A 8 37.09 -26.06 19.70
CA ARG A 8 35.92 -26.92 19.94
C ARG A 8 34.59 -26.19 19.73
N ILE A 9 34.50 -24.94 20.17
CA ILE A 9 33.31 -24.09 20.00
C ILE A 9 33.10 -23.73 18.52
N LEU A 10 34.17 -23.45 17.78
CA LEU A 10 34.08 -23.17 16.34
C LEU A 10 33.64 -24.41 15.53
N GLU A 11 34.16 -25.59 15.87
CA GLU A 11 33.72 -26.85 15.25
C GLU A 11 32.27 -27.25 15.61
N GLU A 12 31.75 -26.82 16.76
CA GLU A 12 30.33 -27.00 17.13
C GLU A 12 29.41 -26.04 16.39
N ILE A 13 29.85 -24.79 16.16
CA ILE A 13 29.11 -23.80 15.36
C ILE A 13 29.04 -24.24 13.90
N GLU A 14 30.16 -24.71 13.31
CA GLU A 14 30.17 -25.20 11.93
C GLU A 14 29.33 -26.46 11.71
N ARG A 15 29.21 -27.34 12.72
CA ARG A 15 28.28 -28.50 12.66
C ARG A 15 26.81 -28.09 12.81
N SER A 16 26.52 -27.07 13.60
CA SER A 16 25.16 -26.53 13.77
C SER A 16 24.67 -25.86 12.47
N ASP A 17 25.51 -25.02 11.86
CA ASP A 17 25.21 -24.34 10.59
C ASP A 17 25.07 -25.33 9.42
N GLY A 18 25.85 -26.42 9.44
CA GLY A 18 25.75 -27.50 8.44
C GLY A 18 24.46 -28.31 8.55
N ALA A 19 23.99 -28.58 9.77
CA ALA A 19 22.73 -29.31 10.00
C ALA A 19 21.49 -28.46 9.65
N GLU A 20 21.49 -27.17 10.01
CA GLU A 20 20.40 -26.23 9.66
C GLU A 20 20.28 -26.01 8.14
N ARG A 21 21.41 -25.92 7.42
CA ARG A 21 21.41 -25.79 5.95
C ARG A 21 20.95 -27.06 5.23
N THR A 22 21.10 -28.23 5.84
CA THR A 22 20.65 -29.50 5.25
C THR A 22 19.17 -29.73 5.50
N ALA A 23 18.67 -29.35 6.69
CA ALA A 23 17.24 -29.36 7.01
C ALA A 23 16.44 -28.35 6.16
N MET A 24 16.97 -27.14 5.94
CA MET A 24 16.34 -26.15 5.03
C MET A 24 16.29 -26.61 3.56
N LYS A 25 17.20 -27.51 3.14
CA LYS A 25 17.24 -28.02 1.77
C LYS A 25 16.23 -29.14 1.55
N GLU A 26 16.02 -30.00 2.54
CA GLU A 26 15.03 -31.09 2.45
C GLU A 26 13.57 -30.60 2.60
N GLU A 27 13.31 -29.50 3.31
CA GLU A 27 11.98 -28.85 3.32
C GLU A 27 11.66 -28.07 2.03
N SER A 28 12.68 -27.66 1.26
CA SER A 28 12.49 -26.91 0.01
C SER A 28 12.07 -27.76 -1.19
N ASP A 29 12.18 -29.09 -1.09
CA ASP A 29 11.86 -30.05 -2.17
C ASP A 29 10.44 -30.63 -2.08
N VAL A 30 9.66 -30.25 -1.06
CA VAL A 30 8.24 -30.60 -0.98
C VAL A 30 7.41 -29.51 -1.66
N THR A 31 7.31 -29.66 -2.98
CA THR A 31 6.16 -29.20 -3.78
C THR A 31 5.96 -27.68 -3.87
N LEU A 32 6.88 -27.01 -4.59
CA LEU A 32 6.51 -25.88 -5.46
C LEU A 32 5.64 -26.41 -6.62
N GLN A 33 4.45 -26.92 -6.30
CA GLN A 33 3.35 -26.91 -7.25
C GLN A 33 3.06 -25.44 -7.50
N SER A 34 3.19 -25.01 -8.75
CA SER A 34 2.88 -23.66 -9.23
C SER A 34 1.62 -23.13 -8.55
N SER A 35 1.79 -22.29 -7.53
CA SER A 35 0.68 -21.56 -6.95
C SER A 35 0.22 -20.62 -8.05
N GLN A 36 -0.90 -20.99 -8.69
CA GLN A 36 -1.61 -20.04 -9.52
C GLN A 36 -1.87 -18.83 -8.63
N CYS A 37 -1.32 -17.67 -9.01
CA CYS A 37 -1.63 -16.41 -8.35
C CYS A 37 -3.14 -16.26 -8.40
N GLU A 38 -3.80 -16.46 -7.26
CA GLU A 38 -5.25 -16.37 -7.18
C GLU A 38 -5.68 -14.98 -7.63
N ASP A 39 -6.69 -14.90 -8.49
CA ASP A 39 -7.19 -13.62 -8.94
C ASP A 39 -7.83 -12.86 -7.77
N PHE A 40 -7.75 -11.53 -7.85
CA PHE A 40 -8.19 -10.65 -6.78
C PHE A 40 -9.67 -10.82 -6.39
N GLN A 41 -10.56 -11.15 -7.33
CA GLN A 41 -11.98 -11.30 -7.04
C GLN A 41 -12.24 -12.55 -6.19
N SER A 42 -11.58 -13.65 -6.55
CA SER A 42 -11.61 -14.89 -5.77
C SER A 42 -11.07 -14.68 -4.36
N ALA A 43 -9.91 -14.01 -4.23
CA ALA A 43 -9.29 -13.75 -2.93
C ALA A 43 -10.13 -12.82 -2.02
N SER A 44 -10.79 -11.81 -2.59
CA SER A 44 -11.72 -10.91 -1.89
C SER A 44 -13.01 -11.62 -1.44
N GLU A 45 -13.59 -12.49 -2.28
CA GLU A 45 -14.79 -13.25 -1.91
C GLU A 45 -14.50 -14.27 -0.80
N ARG A 46 -13.36 -14.97 -0.84
CA ARG A 46 -12.95 -15.86 0.26
C ARG A 46 -12.82 -15.12 1.58
N THR A 47 -12.21 -13.93 1.55
CA THR A 47 -12.10 -13.08 2.74
C THR A 47 -13.46 -12.69 3.28
N ARG A 48 -14.37 -12.27 2.40
CA ARG A 48 -15.76 -11.94 2.76
C ARG A 48 -16.49 -13.15 3.36
N GLN A 49 -16.31 -14.33 2.77
CA GLN A 49 -16.92 -15.57 3.27
C GLN A 49 -16.34 -15.97 4.63
N ALA A 50 -15.03 -15.87 4.82
CA ALA A 50 -14.38 -16.11 6.11
C ALA A 50 -14.86 -15.13 7.19
N LEU A 51 -15.04 -13.85 6.84
CA LEU A 51 -15.60 -12.85 7.75
C LEU A 51 -17.07 -13.13 8.10
N LYS A 52 -17.90 -13.58 7.14
CA LYS A 52 -19.28 -14.02 7.41
C LYS A 52 -19.34 -15.23 8.33
N GLU A 53 -18.44 -16.20 8.12
CA GLU A 53 -18.34 -17.39 8.97
C GLU A 53 -17.87 -17.03 10.38
N LEU A 54 -16.86 -16.16 10.50
CA LEU A 54 -16.44 -15.59 11.79
C LEU A 54 -17.58 -14.85 12.48
N ALA A 55 -18.34 -14.03 11.75
CA ALA A 55 -19.50 -13.31 12.25
C ALA A 55 -20.56 -14.25 12.83
N SER A 56 -20.85 -15.36 12.13
CA SER A 56 -21.84 -16.35 12.57
C SER A 56 -21.45 -17.09 13.85
N ARG A 57 -20.15 -17.16 14.15
CA ARG A 57 -19.59 -17.84 15.32
C ARG A 57 -19.18 -16.86 16.44
N TRP A 58 -19.26 -15.55 16.17
CA TRP A 58 -18.84 -14.50 17.07
C TRP A 58 -19.78 -14.44 18.28
N GLY A 59 -19.28 -14.82 19.46
CA GLY A 59 -20.05 -14.85 20.71
C GLY A 59 -20.19 -16.25 21.34
N GLU A 60 -19.80 -17.32 20.65
CA GLU A 60 -19.70 -18.64 21.27
C GLU A 60 -18.44 -18.70 22.15
N GLU A 61 -18.59 -18.80 23.48
CA GLU A 61 -17.52 -18.75 24.49
C GLU A 61 -16.38 -19.79 24.35
N LYS A 62 -16.42 -20.65 23.32
CA LYS A 62 -15.52 -21.80 23.11
C LYS A 62 -14.85 -21.89 21.74
N CYS A 63 -14.78 -20.82 20.95
CA CYS A 63 -14.00 -20.89 19.70
C CYS A 63 -12.49 -20.77 19.96
N SER A 64 -11.85 -21.88 20.35
CA SER A 64 -10.40 -22.07 20.15
C SER A 64 -10.14 -22.23 18.65
N LEU A 65 -9.49 -21.26 18.02
CA LEU A 65 -8.99 -21.44 16.66
C LEU A 65 -7.92 -22.55 16.68
N SER A 66 -8.02 -23.50 15.75
CA SER A 66 -7.21 -24.71 15.67
C SER A 66 -5.76 -24.44 15.22
N GLU A 67 -4.88 -25.42 15.46
CA GLU A 67 -3.44 -25.49 15.07
C GLU A 67 -3.12 -25.29 13.59
N ALA A 68 -4.10 -25.03 12.72
CA ALA A 68 -3.90 -24.62 11.32
C ALA A 68 -3.37 -23.17 11.18
N GLY A 69 -2.50 -22.73 12.10
CA GLY A 69 -1.81 -21.46 12.03
C GLY A 69 -2.51 -20.26 12.67
N TYR A 70 -3.70 -20.37 13.27
CA TYR A 70 -4.42 -19.21 13.81
C TYR A 70 -4.42 -19.15 15.34
N LYS A 71 -3.97 -18.03 15.95
CA LYS A 71 -3.97 -17.83 17.42
C LYS A 71 -4.90 -16.71 17.87
N TRP A 72 -5.46 -16.83 19.07
CA TRP A 72 -6.10 -15.75 19.83
C TRP A 72 -5.15 -15.27 20.95
N SER A 73 -5.02 -13.96 21.20
CA SER A 73 -4.46 -13.45 22.47
C SER A 73 -5.35 -12.36 23.08
N ARG A 74 -5.83 -12.64 24.29
CA ARG A 74 -6.65 -11.72 25.10
C ARG A 74 -5.81 -10.72 25.92
N GLU A 75 -4.50 -10.92 26.05
CA GLU A 75 -3.63 -10.21 27.01
C GLU A 75 -3.46 -8.71 26.72
N VAL A 76 -3.85 -8.29 25.53
CA VAL A 76 -3.65 -6.94 24.97
C VAL A 76 -4.97 -6.35 24.44
N GLY A 77 -6.11 -6.93 24.82
CA GLY A 77 -7.45 -6.45 24.45
C GLY A 77 -7.85 -6.74 23.01
N PHE A 78 -7.27 -7.78 22.40
CA PHE A 78 -7.48 -8.13 20.99
C PHE A 78 -8.38 -9.36 20.81
N GLY A 79 -9.28 -9.31 19.83
CA GLY A 79 -9.74 -10.51 19.12
C GLY A 79 -9.04 -10.53 17.76
N TYR A 80 -8.20 -11.52 17.48
CA TYR A 80 -7.56 -11.64 16.17
C TYR A 80 -7.60 -13.08 15.66
N VAL A 81 -7.65 -13.22 14.34
CA VAL A 81 -7.46 -14.46 13.59
C VAL A 81 -6.23 -14.20 12.71
N LEU A 82 -5.03 -14.49 13.21
CA LEU A 82 -3.78 -14.28 12.47
C LEU A 82 -3.16 -15.60 12.08
N PRO A 83 -2.75 -15.84 10.82
CA PRO A 83 -1.79 -16.90 10.53
C PRO A 83 -0.48 -16.61 11.28
N THR A 84 0.19 -17.65 11.79
CA THR A 84 1.40 -17.57 12.62
C THR A 84 2.49 -16.69 11.98
N GLU A 85 2.57 -16.65 10.65
CA GLU A 85 3.52 -15.84 9.88
C GLU A 85 3.24 -14.33 9.90
N ALA A 86 2.00 -13.91 10.20
CA ALA A 86 1.65 -12.49 10.33
C ALA A 86 2.20 -11.85 11.62
N MET A 87 2.79 -12.66 12.52
CA MET A 87 3.27 -12.26 13.85
C MET A 87 4.80 -12.10 13.94
N THR A 88 5.47 -11.70 12.86
CA THR A 88 6.91 -11.30 12.93
C THR A 88 7.17 -10.07 13.82
N CYS A 89 6.11 -9.45 14.35
CA CYS A 89 6.12 -8.26 15.19
C CYS A 89 5.92 -8.61 16.68
N ARG A 90 6.68 -7.97 17.57
CA ARG A 90 6.47 -8.06 19.02
C ARG A 90 5.25 -7.21 19.46
N PRO A 91 4.21 -7.80 20.06
CA PRO A 91 3.05 -7.04 20.51
C PRO A 91 3.42 -6.11 21.67
N ILE A 92 3.02 -4.84 21.58
CA ILE A 92 3.20 -3.84 22.63
C ILE A 92 1.91 -3.04 22.85
N SER A 93 1.69 -2.62 24.09
CA SER A 93 0.56 -1.74 24.46
C SER A 93 0.96 -0.27 24.60
N LEU A 94 2.26 0.02 24.58
CA LEU A 94 2.84 1.36 24.69
C LEU A 94 4.03 1.44 23.74
N SER A 95 4.18 2.58 23.07
CA SER A 95 5.31 2.83 22.19
C SER A 95 6.63 2.82 22.95
N LEU A 96 7.66 2.29 22.30
CA LEU A 96 8.97 2.06 22.90
C LEU A 96 9.95 3.17 22.51
N PRO A 97 10.65 3.78 23.47
CA PRO A 97 11.69 4.76 23.16
C PRO A 97 12.91 4.13 22.44
N ARG A 98 13.52 4.86 21.50
CA ARG A 98 14.80 4.55 20.84
C ARG A 98 15.61 5.84 20.68
N GLU A 99 16.93 5.73 20.44
CA GLU A 99 17.77 6.88 20.04
C GLU A 99 17.67 8.09 20.99
N ASP A 100 17.70 7.83 22.30
CA ASP A 100 17.52 8.82 23.37
C ASP A 100 16.18 9.57 23.38
N MET A 101 15.24 9.20 22.49
CA MET A 101 13.87 9.71 22.51
C MET A 101 13.17 9.21 23.76
N SER A 102 12.87 10.08 24.71
CA SER A 102 12.13 9.70 25.92
C SER A 102 10.68 9.31 25.60
N ALA A 103 10.06 8.46 26.42
CA ALA A 103 8.62 8.19 26.26
C ALA A 103 7.80 9.44 26.64
N SER A 104 6.70 9.72 25.90
CA SER A 104 5.77 10.80 26.26
C SER A 104 5.32 10.69 27.72
N TYR A 105 5.43 11.80 28.47
CA TYR A 105 4.98 11.89 29.88
C TYR A 105 3.46 12.05 30.02
N SER A 106 2.72 12.21 28.91
CA SER A 106 1.27 12.02 28.92
C SER A 106 0.96 10.62 29.46
N SER A 107 -0.09 10.47 30.28
CA SER A 107 -0.30 9.31 31.15
C SER A 107 0.19 8.00 30.49
N ARG A 108 1.08 7.25 31.17
CA ARG A 108 1.54 5.91 30.76
C ARG A 108 0.39 4.90 30.63
N THR A 109 -0.84 5.33 30.85
CA THR A 109 -2.05 4.58 30.57
C THR A 109 -2.13 4.33 29.06
N PRO A 110 -2.11 3.06 28.64
CA PRO A 110 -2.40 2.70 27.26
C PRO A 110 -3.80 3.20 26.87
N VAL A 111 -3.95 3.74 25.65
CA VAL A 111 -5.30 3.91 25.10
C VAL A 111 -5.81 2.52 24.76
N LYS A 112 -6.93 2.13 25.36
CA LYS A 112 -7.50 0.80 25.13
C LYS A 112 -7.98 0.69 23.69
N GLN A 113 -7.55 -0.37 23.00
CA GLN A 113 -8.07 -0.69 21.68
C GLN A 113 -9.57 -1.02 21.77
N HIS A 114 -10.34 -0.49 20.81
CA HIS A 114 -11.76 -0.79 20.69
C HIS A 114 -11.96 -2.30 20.51
N GLN A 115 -12.86 -2.88 21.32
CA GLN A 115 -13.05 -4.34 21.38
C GLN A 115 -13.75 -4.91 20.14
N GLY A 116 -14.41 -4.05 19.37
CA GLY A 116 -15.05 -4.40 18.11
C GLY A 116 -14.12 -4.33 16.90
N LEU A 117 -12.84 -4.67 17.07
CA LEU A 117 -11.84 -4.65 15.99
C LEU A 117 -11.18 -6.02 15.86
N ILE A 118 -10.97 -6.47 14.62
CA ILE A 118 -10.36 -7.75 14.30
C ILE A 118 -9.38 -7.62 13.13
N VAL A 119 -8.24 -8.30 13.21
CA VAL A 119 -7.36 -8.46 12.04
C VAL A 119 -7.80 -9.68 11.26
N ALA A 120 -7.95 -9.53 9.95
CA ALA A 120 -8.29 -10.61 9.04
C ALA A 120 -7.52 -10.45 7.72
N PRO A 121 -7.42 -11.52 6.89
CA PRO A 121 -6.92 -11.39 5.53
C PRO A 121 -7.64 -10.27 4.77
N SER A 122 -6.92 -9.60 3.88
CA SER A 122 -7.43 -8.57 2.99
C SER A 122 -6.70 -8.59 1.64
N PRO A 123 -6.84 -9.64 0.83
CA PRO A 123 -6.22 -9.67 -0.48
C PRO A 123 -6.70 -8.50 -1.37
N PRO A 124 -5.79 -7.85 -2.13
CA PRO A 124 -4.39 -8.20 -2.33
C PRO A 124 -3.47 -7.50 -1.31
N CYS A 125 -4.01 -6.69 -0.39
CA CYS A 125 -3.30 -5.89 0.60
C CYS A 125 -2.72 -6.71 1.77
N GLY A 126 -2.70 -8.04 1.68
CA GLY A 126 -2.24 -8.92 2.75
C GLY A 126 -3.28 -9.05 3.85
N PHE A 127 -3.18 -8.24 4.90
CA PHE A 127 -4.09 -8.23 6.06
C PHE A 127 -4.71 -6.85 6.25
N GLY A 128 -5.86 -6.81 6.90
CA GLY A 128 -6.59 -5.59 7.20
C GLY A 128 -7.12 -5.60 8.64
N LEU A 129 -7.36 -4.40 9.19
CA LEU A 129 -8.10 -4.23 10.43
C LEU A 129 -9.57 -3.94 10.13
N PHE A 130 -10.50 -4.73 10.64
CA PHE A 130 -11.93 -4.65 10.35
C PHE A 130 -12.74 -4.33 11.61
N ALA A 131 -13.85 -3.63 11.44
CA ALA A 131 -14.84 -3.44 12.49
C ALA A 131 -15.71 -4.70 12.63
N THR A 132 -16.03 -5.16 13.84
CA THR A 132 -16.99 -6.26 14.07
C THR A 132 -18.36 -5.76 14.54
N CYS A 133 -18.46 -4.47 14.85
CA CYS A 133 -19.69 -3.77 15.19
C CYS A 133 -19.68 -2.39 14.52
N LYS A 134 -20.80 -1.67 14.62
CA LYS A 134 -20.86 -0.29 14.14
C LYS A 134 -19.95 0.58 14.99
N LEU A 135 -19.16 1.44 14.35
CA LEU A 135 -18.32 2.47 14.99
C LEU A 135 -18.79 3.84 14.54
N SER A 136 -18.81 4.80 15.45
CA SER A 136 -19.37 6.13 15.20
C SER A 136 -18.30 7.10 14.71
N LYS A 137 -18.70 8.06 13.86
CA LYS A 137 -17.82 9.19 13.51
C LYS A 137 -17.26 9.87 14.76
N GLY A 138 -15.95 10.14 14.76
CA GLY A 138 -15.23 10.83 15.85
C GLY A 138 -14.81 9.92 16.99
N GLU A 139 -15.20 8.65 16.97
CA GLU A 139 -14.82 7.67 17.99
C GLU A 139 -13.32 7.38 17.94
N VAL A 140 -12.69 7.31 19.12
CA VAL A 140 -11.28 6.89 19.28
C VAL A 140 -11.23 5.37 19.35
N LEU A 141 -10.59 4.76 18.35
CA LEU A 141 -10.56 3.32 18.16
C LEU A 141 -9.37 2.63 18.84
N GLY A 142 -8.37 3.42 19.24
CA GLY A 142 -7.16 2.95 19.89
C GLY A 142 -5.96 3.83 19.56
N GLU A 143 -4.78 3.40 19.98
CA GLU A 143 -3.50 4.06 19.68
C GLU A 143 -2.77 3.32 18.56
N TYR A 144 -1.96 4.01 17.77
CA TYR A 144 -0.98 3.40 16.89
C TYR A 144 0.36 3.33 17.63
N THR A 145 0.77 2.13 18.03
CA THR A 145 1.99 1.93 18.83
C THR A 145 3.12 1.34 18.02
N GLY A 146 4.34 1.75 18.33
CA GLY A 146 5.56 1.27 17.69
C GLY A 146 6.82 1.71 18.43
N GLU A 147 7.97 1.57 17.79
CA GLU A 147 9.21 2.20 18.25
C GLU A 147 9.19 3.68 17.88
N ILE A 148 9.49 4.56 18.84
CA ILE A 148 9.60 6.01 18.63
C ILE A 148 11.00 6.28 18.10
N ARG A 149 11.10 6.76 16.85
CA ARG A 149 12.37 6.96 16.14
C ARG A 149 12.55 8.42 15.73
N ASN A 150 13.79 8.86 15.69
CA ASN A 150 14.14 10.10 15.00
C ASN A 150 13.93 9.90 13.48
N TYR A 151 13.23 10.82 12.81
CA TYR A 151 12.88 10.66 11.40
C TYR A 151 14.10 10.49 10.50
N ARG A 152 15.15 11.31 10.72
CA ARG A 152 16.34 11.26 9.88
C ARG A 152 17.11 9.96 10.03
N ILE A 153 17.30 9.50 11.27
CA ILE A 153 17.98 8.22 11.54
C ILE A 153 17.18 7.08 10.92
N TRP A 154 15.86 7.08 11.08
CA TRP A 154 14.98 6.09 10.47
C TRP A 154 15.08 6.08 8.94
N CYS A 155 15.07 7.25 8.28
CA CYS A 155 15.26 7.36 6.83
C CYS A 155 16.60 6.77 6.37
N ASP A 156 17.70 7.07 7.08
CA ASP A 156 19.04 6.59 6.74
C ASP A 156 19.12 5.05 6.86
N GLU A 157 18.48 4.47 7.88
CA GLU A 157 18.39 3.02 8.02
C GLU A 157 17.53 2.35 6.93
N ILE A 158 16.38 2.94 6.60
CA ILE A 158 15.52 2.42 5.52
C ILE A 158 16.27 2.45 4.18
N LYS A 159 17.01 3.52 3.90
CA LYS A 159 17.88 3.62 2.72
C LYS A 159 18.96 2.54 2.72
N ALA A 160 19.63 2.31 3.86
CA ALA A 160 20.63 1.26 3.98
C ALA A 160 20.04 -0.14 3.74
N ARG A 161 18.84 -0.42 4.25
CA ARG A 161 18.11 -1.68 4.01
C ARG A 161 17.73 -1.84 2.53
N LYS A 162 17.24 -0.78 1.88
CA LYS A 162 16.94 -0.76 0.43
C LYS A 162 18.17 -1.16 -0.39
N VAL A 163 19.32 -0.56 -0.11
CA VAL A 163 20.60 -0.86 -0.80
C VAL A 163 21.03 -2.31 -0.55
N ALA A 164 21.01 -2.76 0.70
CA ALA A 164 21.44 -4.11 1.07
C ALA A 164 20.59 -5.22 0.43
N ALA A 165 19.27 -5.03 0.34
CA ALA A 165 18.36 -6.02 -0.21
C ALA A 165 18.46 -6.17 -1.74
N ARG A 166 18.94 -5.14 -2.46
CA ARG A 166 18.79 -5.08 -3.93
C ARG A 166 20.07 -4.79 -4.72
N GLY A 167 21.20 -4.56 -4.06
CA GLY A 167 22.52 -4.50 -4.72
C GLY A 167 22.79 -3.28 -5.60
N SER A 168 21.91 -2.28 -5.64
CA SER A 168 22.12 -0.98 -6.32
C SER A 168 21.25 0.15 -5.74
N GLU A 169 21.42 1.37 -6.30
CA GLU A 169 20.99 2.70 -5.80
C GLU A 169 19.51 2.85 -5.38
N ALA A 170 19.29 3.87 -4.56
CA ALA A 170 18.07 4.22 -3.81
C ALA A 170 16.77 4.45 -4.62
N SER A 171 16.77 4.26 -5.94
CA SER A 171 15.60 4.44 -6.82
C SER A 171 14.57 3.29 -6.73
N SER A 172 14.72 2.42 -5.73
CA SER A 172 13.88 1.24 -5.60
C SER A 172 12.56 1.55 -4.86
N PRO A 173 11.41 1.11 -5.42
CA PRO A 173 10.12 1.24 -4.77
C PRO A 173 10.14 0.55 -3.39
N PHE A 174 9.73 1.28 -2.35
CA PHE A 174 9.49 0.93 -0.95
C PHE A 174 9.89 -0.48 -0.46
N VAL A 175 10.54 -0.54 0.70
CA VAL A 175 10.70 -1.80 1.43
C VAL A 175 9.49 -2.00 2.37
N ILE A 176 9.13 -3.24 2.65
CA ILE A 176 7.91 -3.56 3.41
C ILE A 176 7.94 -2.95 4.83
N GLU A 177 9.14 -2.77 5.38
CA GLU A 177 9.44 -2.12 6.65
C GLU A 177 8.92 -0.68 6.71
N GLU A 178 9.02 0.04 5.59
CA GLU A 178 8.65 1.45 5.47
C GLU A 178 7.13 1.67 5.65
N LEU A 179 6.33 0.66 5.32
CA LEU A 179 4.86 0.70 5.38
C LEU A 179 4.30 0.78 6.81
N TYR A 180 5.12 0.48 7.83
CA TYR A 180 4.68 0.43 9.22
C TYR A 180 5.07 1.66 10.03
N ALA A 181 5.66 2.68 9.40
CA ALA A 181 6.00 3.93 10.07
C ALA A 181 4.92 4.98 9.88
N ALA A 182 4.58 5.66 10.98
CA ALA A 182 3.62 6.77 10.99
C ALA A 182 4.28 8.04 11.55
N TRP A 183 4.13 9.17 10.85
CA TRP A 183 4.65 10.46 11.29
C TRP A 183 3.93 10.97 12.55
N ALA A 184 4.70 11.27 13.59
CA ALA A 184 4.21 11.65 14.92
C ALA A 184 4.49 13.13 15.28
N GLY A 185 4.92 13.94 14.31
CA GLY A 185 5.17 15.37 14.46
C GLY A 185 6.66 15.74 14.47
N SER A 186 6.93 17.03 14.70
CA SER A 186 8.27 17.62 14.56
C SER A 186 9.26 17.21 15.65
N GLY A 187 8.81 16.75 16.83
CA GLY A 187 9.70 16.24 17.89
C GLY A 187 10.74 17.22 18.42
N PRO A 188 11.82 16.70 19.06
CA PRO A 188 12.89 17.52 19.62
C PRO A 188 13.59 18.31 18.53
N ALA A 189 13.87 19.59 18.79
CA ALA A 189 14.62 20.46 17.88
C ALA A 189 14.07 20.48 16.42
N MET A 190 12.77 20.22 16.24
CA MET A 190 12.11 20.13 14.92
C MET A 190 12.63 19.00 14.01
N ALA A 191 13.30 17.98 14.58
CA ALA A 191 13.98 16.93 13.84
C ALA A 191 13.08 15.84 13.21
N GLY A 192 11.76 15.90 13.43
CA GLY A 192 10.79 14.92 12.94
C GLY A 192 10.83 13.60 13.71
N VAL A 193 9.66 13.01 13.94
CA VAL A 193 9.51 11.77 14.70
C VAL A 193 8.56 10.83 13.97
N VAL A 194 8.91 9.56 13.97
CA VAL A 194 8.05 8.48 13.46
C VAL A 194 7.81 7.43 14.54
N ILE A 195 6.63 6.83 14.49
CA ILE A 195 6.29 5.62 15.23
C ILE A 195 6.41 4.45 14.25
N ASP A 196 7.45 3.63 14.39
CA ASP A 196 7.76 2.48 13.55
C ASP A 196 7.20 1.19 14.17
N ALA A 197 6.13 0.65 13.57
CA ALA A 197 5.46 -0.56 14.02
C ALA A 197 5.96 -1.84 13.33
N PHE A 198 7.11 -1.81 12.63
CA PHE A 198 7.61 -2.99 11.91
C PHE A 198 7.97 -4.12 12.88
N ALA A 199 8.92 -3.87 13.79
CA ALA A 199 9.45 -4.88 14.71
C ALA A 199 8.63 -5.04 16.00
N ALA A 200 7.98 -3.96 16.46
CA ALA A 200 7.13 -3.98 17.64
C ALA A 200 5.94 -3.03 17.45
N GLY A 201 4.72 -3.45 17.77
CA GLY A 201 3.54 -2.64 17.54
C GLY A 201 2.24 -3.33 17.99
N ASN A 202 1.11 -2.78 17.54
CA ASN A 202 -0.22 -3.34 17.82
C ASN A 202 -1.02 -3.55 16.52
N ALA A 203 -2.28 -3.98 16.65
CA ALA A 203 -3.15 -4.30 15.51
C ALA A 203 -3.40 -3.12 14.56
N ALA A 204 -3.21 -1.87 14.98
CA ALA A 204 -3.39 -0.69 14.12
C ALA A 204 -2.39 -0.66 12.95
N ARG A 205 -1.28 -1.40 13.04
CA ARG A 205 -0.31 -1.60 11.94
C ARG A 205 -0.88 -2.29 10.70
N PHE A 206 -2.07 -2.90 10.80
CA PHE A 206 -2.78 -3.55 9.70
C PHE A 206 -3.86 -2.66 9.05
N ILE A 207 -3.97 -1.38 9.46
CA ILE A 207 -4.88 -0.44 8.80
C ILE A 207 -4.29 -0.10 7.43
N ASN A 208 -5.00 -0.43 6.35
CA ASN A 208 -4.55 -0.17 4.98
C ASN A 208 -4.81 1.28 4.52
N CYS A 209 -4.23 1.64 3.38
CA CYS A 209 -4.48 2.93 2.73
C CYS A 209 -5.78 2.90 1.89
N SER A 210 -6.56 3.99 1.92
CA SER A 210 -7.66 4.23 0.97
C SER A 210 -7.69 5.68 0.48
N CYS A 211 -8.05 5.89 -0.79
CA CYS A 211 -8.33 7.24 -1.33
C CYS A 211 -9.60 7.86 -0.72
N ARG A 212 -10.43 7.06 -0.02
CA ARG A 212 -11.58 7.52 0.74
C ARG A 212 -11.53 6.93 2.15
N PRO A 213 -10.62 7.40 3.00
CA PRO A 213 -10.32 6.77 4.28
C PRO A 213 -11.52 6.76 5.23
N SER A 214 -11.61 5.74 6.08
CA SER A 214 -12.60 5.66 7.15
C SER A 214 -12.09 6.28 8.46
N CYS A 215 -10.78 6.36 8.62
CA CYS A 215 -10.08 6.76 9.83
C CYS A 215 -8.97 7.79 9.52
N THR A 216 -8.45 8.42 10.57
CA THR A 216 -7.24 9.24 10.53
C THR A 216 -6.41 9.01 11.78
N PHE A 217 -5.12 9.36 11.72
CA PHE A 217 -4.29 9.47 12.91
C PHE A 217 -4.39 10.89 13.47
N ARG A 218 -4.73 11.00 14.75
CA ARG A 218 -4.73 12.27 15.48
C ARG A 218 -3.59 12.28 16.49
N ASN A 219 -2.83 13.38 16.49
CA ASN A 219 -1.82 13.62 17.50
C ASN A 219 -2.48 13.91 18.85
N PHE A 220 -2.07 13.20 19.89
CA PHE A 220 -2.50 13.44 21.27
C PHE A 220 -1.33 13.24 22.23
N GLY A 221 -1.45 13.74 23.47
CA GLY A 221 -0.45 13.51 24.51
C GLY A 221 0.96 14.01 24.15
N MET A 222 1.20 15.31 24.29
CA MET A 222 2.50 15.92 24.02
C MET A 222 3.54 15.43 25.05
N GLY A 223 4.64 14.82 24.58
CA GLY A 223 5.76 14.41 25.41
C GLY A 223 6.70 15.57 25.79
N SER A 224 7.71 15.29 26.63
CA SER A 224 8.81 16.21 27.02
C SER A 224 9.62 16.74 25.84
N GLU A 225 9.52 16.03 24.73
CA GLU A 225 10.33 16.21 23.53
C GLU A 225 9.50 16.71 22.34
N ASN A 226 8.31 17.28 22.59
CA ASN A 226 7.39 17.79 21.55
C ASN A 226 6.97 16.76 20.48
N HIS A 227 7.09 15.46 20.76
CA HIS A 227 6.49 14.43 19.93
C HIS A 227 5.12 14.02 20.50
N SER A 228 4.19 13.68 19.61
CA SER A 228 2.84 13.26 19.99
C SER A 228 2.72 11.74 19.94
N ARG A 229 1.78 11.19 20.70
CA ARG A 229 1.23 9.85 20.44
C ARG A 229 0.20 9.96 19.31
N LEU A 230 -0.10 8.83 18.67
CA LEU A 230 -1.06 8.78 17.56
C LEU A 230 -2.26 7.93 17.95
N GLU A 231 -3.46 8.51 17.94
CA GLU A 231 -4.70 7.76 18.12
C GLU A 231 -5.43 7.60 16.78
N VAL A 232 -6.06 6.45 16.60
CA VAL A 232 -6.90 6.15 15.43
C VAL A 232 -8.30 6.69 15.70
N VAL A 233 -8.76 7.61 14.86
CA VAL A 233 -10.07 8.26 15.00
C VAL A 233 -10.92 8.01 13.76
N ALA A 234 -12.18 7.61 13.94
CA ALA A 234 -13.12 7.44 12.83
C ALA A 234 -13.49 8.80 12.20
N LEU A 235 -13.37 8.94 10.87
CA LEU A 235 -13.73 10.14 10.11
C LEU A 235 -15.22 10.19 9.73
N ARG A 236 -15.87 9.03 9.75
CA ARG A 236 -17.28 8.79 9.41
C ARG A 236 -17.77 7.57 10.18
N ASP A 237 -19.05 7.30 10.12
CA ASP A 237 -19.58 6.02 10.59
C ASP A 237 -18.96 4.87 9.79
N ILE A 238 -18.63 3.79 10.50
CA ILE A 238 -18.04 2.56 9.96
C ILE A 238 -19.00 1.43 10.29
N GLU A 239 -19.46 0.73 9.25
CA GLU A 239 -20.40 -0.36 9.42
C GLU A 239 -19.68 -1.66 9.84
N PRO A 240 -20.38 -2.61 10.49
CA PRO A 240 -19.80 -3.92 10.79
C PRO A 240 -19.20 -4.56 9.53
N TRP A 241 -18.01 -5.14 9.70
CA TRP A 241 -17.19 -5.83 8.68
C TRP A 241 -16.60 -4.91 7.61
N GLU A 242 -16.70 -3.60 7.76
CA GLU A 242 -15.94 -2.66 6.96
C GLU A 242 -14.48 -2.62 7.41
N GLN A 243 -13.56 -2.52 6.45
CA GLN A 243 -12.14 -2.39 6.74
C GLN A 243 -11.80 -0.95 7.11
N LEU A 244 -11.06 -0.80 8.21
CA LEU A 244 -10.49 0.48 8.60
C LEU A 244 -9.40 0.87 7.61
N SER A 245 -9.39 2.15 7.25
CA SER A 245 -8.39 2.72 6.36
C SER A 245 -8.03 4.14 6.70
N VAL A 246 -6.79 4.50 6.41
CA VAL A 246 -6.26 5.86 6.55
C VAL A 246 -5.70 6.34 5.21
N ASP A 247 -5.37 7.62 5.13
CA ASP A 247 -4.51 8.13 4.08
C ASP A 247 -3.05 8.07 4.59
N TYR A 248 -2.17 7.34 3.90
CA TYR A 248 -0.74 7.29 4.27
C TYR A 248 -0.01 8.59 3.91
N GLY A 249 -0.59 9.44 3.05
CA GLY A 249 -0.08 10.76 2.73
C GLY A 249 1.16 10.78 1.84
N TRP A 250 1.56 9.66 1.25
CA TRP A 250 2.80 9.55 0.49
C TRP A 250 2.87 10.45 -0.76
N TYR A 251 1.74 10.74 -1.40
CA TYR A 251 1.70 11.72 -2.50
C TYR A 251 2.01 13.15 -2.06
N HIS A 252 1.97 13.46 -0.76
CA HIS A 252 2.33 14.76 -0.23
C HIS A 252 3.83 14.89 0.09
N ASP A 253 4.60 13.80 0.00
CA ASP A 253 6.04 13.84 0.15
C ASP A 253 6.70 14.37 -1.15
N PRO A 254 7.44 15.50 -1.09
CA PRO A 254 8.02 16.12 -2.28
C PRO A 254 9.03 15.23 -3.01
N ASP A 255 9.87 14.51 -2.26
CA ASP A 255 10.91 13.64 -2.84
C ASP A 255 10.25 12.47 -3.59
N THR A 256 9.24 11.84 -2.97
CA THR A 256 8.41 10.81 -3.61
C THR A 256 7.75 11.33 -4.89
N LEU A 257 7.18 12.54 -4.87
CA LEU A 257 6.52 13.09 -6.05
C LEU A 257 7.49 13.35 -7.22
N ILE A 258 8.72 13.80 -6.93
CA ILE A 258 9.77 13.96 -7.95
C ILE A 258 10.07 12.61 -8.62
N GLU A 259 10.19 11.55 -7.84
CA GLU A 259 10.43 10.20 -8.37
C GLU A 259 9.26 9.68 -9.21
N VAL A 260 8.01 9.88 -8.75
CA VAL A 260 6.80 9.52 -9.51
C VAL A 260 6.82 10.19 -10.89
N GLN A 261 7.10 11.49 -10.92
CA GLN A 261 7.12 12.27 -12.16
C GLN A 261 8.24 11.82 -13.09
N ALA A 262 9.44 11.56 -12.57
CA ALA A 262 10.55 11.04 -13.35
C ALA A 262 10.23 9.66 -13.95
N GLN A 263 9.63 8.77 -13.16
CA GLN A 263 9.23 7.44 -13.63
C GLN A 263 8.08 7.48 -14.63
N ALA A 264 7.16 8.43 -14.51
CA ALA A 264 6.10 8.65 -15.49
C ALA A 264 6.67 9.09 -16.85
N VAL A 265 7.65 10.00 -16.85
CA VAL A 265 8.36 10.43 -18.07
C VAL A 265 9.13 9.27 -18.71
N ALA A 266 9.85 8.49 -17.90
CA ALA A 266 10.58 7.32 -18.39
C ALA A 266 9.64 6.28 -19.02
N ALA A 267 8.54 5.95 -18.34
CA ALA A 267 7.53 5.04 -18.86
C ALA A 267 6.91 5.52 -20.17
N TYR A 268 6.58 6.81 -20.26
CA TYR A 268 6.05 7.41 -21.48
C TYR A 268 7.07 7.39 -22.63
N ALA A 269 8.35 7.64 -22.34
CA ALA A 269 9.42 7.59 -23.33
C ALA A 269 9.64 6.18 -23.88
N GLU A 270 9.53 5.14 -23.05
CA GLU A 270 9.59 3.74 -23.47
C GLU A 270 8.46 3.36 -24.44
N ASP A 271 7.28 3.94 -24.25
CA ASP A 271 6.07 3.63 -25.03
C ASP A 271 5.86 4.51 -26.28
N ILE A 272 6.72 5.51 -26.52
CA ILE A 272 6.44 6.57 -27.51
C ILE A 272 6.22 6.06 -28.93
N LEU A 273 6.97 5.04 -29.35
CA LEU A 273 6.87 4.49 -30.71
C LEU A 273 5.53 3.77 -30.92
N GLN A 274 5.08 3.02 -29.92
CA GLN A 274 3.82 2.30 -29.94
C GLN A 274 2.64 3.27 -29.83
N LEU A 275 2.75 4.29 -28.97
CA LEU A 275 1.75 5.37 -28.89
C LEU A 275 1.57 6.08 -30.24
N GLN A 276 2.66 6.38 -30.95
CA GLN A 276 2.61 6.99 -32.29
C GLN A 276 1.91 6.11 -33.33
N ALA A 277 1.99 4.80 -33.19
CA ALA A 277 1.29 3.85 -34.06
C ALA A 277 -0.22 3.78 -33.79
N LEU A 278 -0.70 4.23 -32.62
CA LEU A 278 -2.13 4.22 -32.29
C LEU A 278 -2.97 5.10 -33.22
N LYS A 279 -2.39 6.10 -33.90
CA LYS A 279 -3.14 6.92 -34.86
C LYS A 279 -3.71 6.09 -36.02
N ASP A 280 -3.04 5.01 -36.39
CA ASP A 280 -3.46 4.13 -37.49
C ASP A 280 -4.70 3.31 -37.06
N LEU A 281 -4.89 3.12 -35.75
CA LEU A 281 -6.10 2.55 -35.17
C LEU A 281 -7.32 3.45 -35.31
N LEU A 282 -7.22 4.69 -35.81
CA LEU A 282 -8.38 5.55 -36.07
C LEU A 282 -8.63 5.78 -37.57
N GLN A 283 -7.77 5.29 -38.46
CA GLN A 283 -7.99 5.37 -39.92
C GLN A 283 -8.94 4.27 -40.47
N PRO A 284 -9.91 4.61 -41.35
CA PRO A 284 -10.97 3.70 -41.80
C PRO A 284 -10.52 2.57 -42.77
N SER A 285 -9.23 2.29 -42.97
CA SER A 285 -8.79 1.29 -43.95
C SER A 285 -9.05 -0.16 -43.50
N ALA A 286 -9.50 -0.99 -44.46
CA ALA A 286 -10.12 -2.29 -44.25
C ALA A 286 -9.16 -3.47 -43.93
N GLU A 287 -7.86 -3.23 -43.78
CA GLU A 287 -6.86 -4.30 -43.51
C GLU A 287 -6.33 -4.32 -42.05
N ALA A 288 -6.92 -3.47 -41.19
CA ALA A 288 -6.56 -3.23 -39.79
C ALA A 288 -6.88 -4.40 -38.82
N SER A 289 -6.79 -5.64 -39.26
CA SER A 289 -6.96 -6.83 -38.41
C SER A 289 -5.60 -7.49 -38.09
N SER A 290 -4.61 -7.40 -38.98
CA SER A 290 -3.33 -8.13 -38.85
C SER A 290 -2.10 -7.26 -38.53
N SER A 291 -2.10 -5.98 -38.91
CA SER A 291 -1.08 -4.98 -38.52
C SER A 291 -1.37 -4.39 -37.13
N THR A 292 -2.63 -4.45 -36.74
CA THR A 292 -3.24 -3.74 -35.62
C THR A 292 -3.09 -4.51 -34.29
N ALA A 293 -3.22 -5.83 -34.34
CA ALA A 293 -2.75 -6.72 -33.28
C ALA A 293 -1.21 -6.67 -33.14
N ARG A 294 -0.48 -6.30 -34.21
CA ARG A 294 0.99 -6.16 -34.21
C ARG A 294 1.48 -4.83 -33.63
N ALA A 295 0.69 -3.75 -33.74
CA ALA A 295 1.04 -2.43 -33.22
C ALA A 295 0.93 -2.34 -31.68
N ALA A 296 0.02 -3.12 -31.08
CA ALA A 296 -0.08 -3.29 -29.63
C ALA A 296 0.78 -4.47 -29.11
N ALA A 297 1.17 -5.42 -29.97
CA ALA A 297 2.00 -6.56 -29.56
C ALA A 297 3.38 -6.08 -29.07
N GLY A 298 3.64 -6.27 -27.77
CA GLY A 298 4.89 -5.91 -27.12
C GLY A 298 4.94 -4.48 -26.57
N GLY A 299 3.81 -3.78 -26.49
CA GLY A 299 3.69 -2.53 -25.73
C GLY A 299 3.53 -2.79 -24.22
N SER A 300 3.63 -1.74 -23.41
CA SER A 300 3.30 -1.82 -21.98
C SER A 300 1.80 -2.03 -21.75
N GLU A 301 1.40 -2.39 -20.52
CA GLU A 301 -0.02 -2.47 -20.11
C GLU A 301 -0.79 -1.19 -20.45
N ALA A 302 -0.15 -0.02 -20.36
CA ALA A 302 -0.77 1.26 -20.69
C ALA A 302 -1.11 1.38 -22.18
N VAL A 303 -0.18 0.97 -23.05
CA VAL A 303 -0.36 0.97 -24.51
C VAL A 303 -1.40 -0.06 -24.94
N GLU A 304 -1.34 -1.27 -24.40
CA GLU A 304 -2.30 -2.33 -24.70
C GLU A 304 -3.73 -1.87 -24.34
N MET A 305 -3.91 -1.32 -23.14
CA MET A 305 -5.19 -0.80 -22.68
C MET A 305 -5.69 0.38 -23.54
N LEU A 306 -4.81 1.28 -23.96
CA LEU A 306 -5.14 2.39 -24.88
C LEU A 306 -5.61 1.85 -26.25
N ALA A 307 -4.86 0.90 -26.82
CA ALA A 307 -5.19 0.31 -28.11
C ALA A 307 -6.55 -0.39 -28.08
N GLU A 308 -6.82 -1.19 -27.04
CA GLU A 308 -8.11 -1.85 -26.83
C GLU A 308 -9.25 -0.83 -26.73
N ALA A 309 -9.08 0.22 -25.94
CA ALA A 309 -10.10 1.25 -25.76
C ALA A 309 -10.45 1.99 -27.07
N LEU A 310 -9.45 2.20 -27.93
CA LEU A 310 -9.65 2.78 -29.27
C LEU A 310 -10.37 1.80 -30.21
N VAL A 311 -10.09 0.50 -30.14
CA VAL A 311 -10.80 -0.52 -30.93
C VAL A 311 -12.27 -0.63 -30.51
N GLU A 312 -12.54 -0.62 -29.21
CA GLU A 312 -13.90 -0.62 -28.64
C GLU A 312 -14.72 0.59 -29.12
N ALA A 313 -14.13 1.78 -29.08
CA ALA A 313 -14.79 3.02 -29.52
C ALA A 313 -15.17 3.03 -31.02
N ARG A 314 -14.54 2.16 -31.83
CA ARG A 314 -14.90 1.96 -33.25
C ARG A 314 -16.04 0.97 -33.46
N GLY A 315 -16.60 0.41 -32.39
CA GLY A 315 -17.64 -0.61 -32.46
C GLY A 315 -17.13 -1.97 -32.92
N ARG A 316 -15.81 -2.23 -32.89
CA ARG A 316 -15.26 -3.55 -33.16
C ARG A 316 -15.20 -4.33 -31.84
N PRO A 317 -15.76 -5.57 -31.78
CA PRO A 317 -15.67 -6.36 -30.57
C PRO A 317 -14.20 -6.71 -30.30
N PRO A 318 -13.69 -6.47 -29.07
CA PRO A 318 -12.35 -6.90 -28.71
C PRO A 318 -12.25 -8.44 -28.76
N PRO A 319 -11.06 -9.01 -28.95
CA PRO A 319 -10.87 -10.46 -28.84
C PRO A 319 -11.36 -10.95 -27.47
N ILE A 320 -12.01 -12.12 -27.45
CA ILE A 320 -12.63 -12.72 -26.25
C ILE A 320 -11.57 -12.82 -25.14
N ARG A 321 -11.84 -12.19 -24.00
CA ARG A 321 -10.93 -12.16 -22.84
C ARG A 321 -11.09 -13.37 -21.93
N ALA A 322 -9.97 -13.82 -21.38
CA ALA A 322 -9.92 -14.63 -20.16
C ALA A 322 -9.55 -13.81 -18.91
N ALA A 323 -9.06 -12.57 -19.05
CA ALA A 323 -8.50 -11.75 -17.97
C ALA A 323 -9.35 -10.48 -17.68
N PRO A 324 -9.35 -9.95 -16.44
CA PRO A 324 -10.06 -8.73 -16.07
C PRO A 324 -9.53 -7.48 -16.80
N VAL A 325 -10.40 -6.47 -16.95
CA VAL A 325 -10.05 -5.15 -17.50
C VAL A 325 -8.92 -4.53 -16.67
N SER A 326 -7.85 -4.05 -17.30
CA SER A 326 -6.73 -3.37 -16.63
C SER A 326 -7.22 -2.26 -15.69
N PHE A 327 -6.62 -2.17 -14.50
CA PHE A 327 -6.89 -1.09 -13.55
C PHE A 327 -6.61 0.30 -14.16
N LEU A 328 -5.63 0.40 -15.07
CA LEU A 328 -5.25 1.64 -15.73
C LEU A 328 -6.39 2.23 -16.58
N ARG A 329 -7.32 1.41 -17.07
CA ARG A 329 -8.47 1.83 -17.87
C ARG A 329 -9.33 2.91 -17.20
N ARG A 330 -9.33 2.93 -15.86
CA ARG A 330 -10.07 3.89 -15.02
C ARG A 330 -9.57 5.33 -15.12
N PHE A 331 -8.33 5.51 -15.58
CA PHE A 331 -7.69 6.82 -15.72
C PHE A 331 -7.68 7.30 -17.17
N LEU A 332 -8.32 6.56 -18.07
CA LEU A 332 -8.34 6.88 -19.49
C LEU A 332 -9.67 7.50 -19.90
N ASP A 333 -9.61 8.75 -20.38
CA ASP A 333 -10.68 9.38 -21.15
C ASP A 333 -10.46 9.12 -22.65
N VAL A 334 -11.19 8.16 -23.20
CA VAL A 334 -11.03 7.72 -24.59
C VAL A 334 -11.44 8.80 -25.58
N GLU A 335 -12.47 9.59 -25.25
CA GLU A 335 -12.95 10.64 -26.15
C GLU A 335 -11.89 11.74 -26.31
N GLN A 336 -11.19 12.08 -25.22
CA GLN A 336 -10.05 13.00 -25.31
C GLN A 336 -8.90 12.44 -26.15
N VAL A 337 -8.61 11.14 -26.05
CA VAL A 337 -7.57 10.50 -26.88
C VAL A 337 -7.95 10.52 -28.35
N ILE A 338 -9.20 10.15 -28.66
CA ILE A 338 -9.73 10.18 -30.04
C ILE A 338 -9.67 11.59 -30.60
N SER A 339 -10.17 12.57 -29.86
CA SER A 339 -10.15 13.98 -30.25
C SER A 339 -8.73 14.47 -30.50
N TYR A 340 -7.78 14.13 -29.62
CA TYR A 340 -6.37 14.50 -29.75
C TYR A 340 -5.78 13.98 -31.06
N ILE A 341 -5.97 12.69 -31.38
CA ILE A 341 -5.47 12.08 -32.61
C ILE A 341 -6.17 12.66 -33.85
N GLN A 342 -7.50 12.82 -33.82
CA GLN A 342 -8.28 13.34 -34.94
C GLN A 342 -7.96 14.80 -35.29
N CYS A 343 -7.55 15.61 -34.32
CA CYS A 343 -7.03 16.96 -34.55
C CYS A 343 -5.65 17.00 -35.23
N GLY A 344 -5.13 15.85 -35.68
CA GLY A 344 -3.82 15.74 -36.35
C GLY A 344 -2.63 15.86 -35.40
N LYS A 345 -2.87 15.86 -34.08
CA LYS A 345 -1.78 15.84 -33.10
C LYS A 345 -1.23 14.41 -33.00
N SER A 346 0.09 14.32 -32.85
CA SER A 346 0.78 13.05 -32.58
C SER A 346 1.30 13.05 -31.15
N PHE A 347 1.45 11.85 -30.58
CA PHE A 347 2.27 11.69 -29.39
C PHE A 347 3.73 11.98 -29.77
N ALA A 348 4.36 12.89 -29.04
CA ALA A 348 5.76 13.29 -29.22
C ALA A 348 6.55 12.95 -27.94
N ALA A 349 7.87 12.86 -28.04
CA ALA A 349 8.73 12.64 -26.89
C ALA A 349 8.51 13.74 -25.83
N ALA A 350 8.57 13.36 -24.56
CA ALA A 350 8.48 14.27 -23.43
C ALA A 350 9.79 14.20 -22.64
N GLU A 351 10.44 15.35 -22.46
CA GLU A 351 11.63 15.52 -21.62
C GLU A 351 11.26 15.86 -20.16
N SER A 352 10.00 16.25 -19.93
CA SER A 352 9.48 16.59 -18.62
C SER A 352 8.05 16.11 -18.43
N TYR A 353 7.64 15.97 -17.17
CA TYR A 353 6.33 15.47 -16.79
C TYR A 353 5.17 16.27 -17.40
N ARG A 354 5.34 17.61 -17.50
CA ARG A 354 4.32 18.50 -18.07
C ARG A 354 4.14 18.33 -19.57
N GLN A 355 5.15 17.81 -20.27
CA GLN A 355 5.10 17.59 -21.72
C GLN A 355 4.37 16.30 -22.10
N ILE A 356 4.09 15.40 -21.17
CA ILE A 356 3.22 14.23 -21.43
C ILE A 356 1.82 14.75 -21.80
N PRO A 357 1.26 14.38 -22.97
CA PRO A 357 -0.04 14.91 -23.42
C PRO A 357 -1.19 14.63 -22.44
N ASP A 358 -2.07 15.63 -22.23
CA ASP A 358 -3.21 15.55 -21.30
C ASP A 358 -4.05 14.27 -21.42
N PRO A 359 -4.37 13.75 -22.62
CA PRO A 359 -5.25 12.58 -22.74
C PRO A 359 -4.67 11.28 -22.17
N VAL A 360 -3.34 11.17 -22.06
CA VAL A 360 -2.64 9.95 -21.58
C VAL A 360 -1.88 10.18 -20.28
N TRP A 361 -1.62 11.44 -19.92
CA TRP A 361 -0.93 11.81 -18.70
C TRP A 361 -1.48 11.14 -17.41
N PRO A 362 -2.81 11.09 -17.18
CA PRO A 362 -3.38 10.40 -16.02
C PRO A 362 -2.93 8.94 -15.86
N VAL A 363 -2.75 8.24 -16.97
CA VAL A 363 -2.32 6.83 -17.01
C VAL A 363 -0.85 6.75 -16.62
N TYR A 364 -0.01 7.59 -17.24
CA TYR A 364 1.43 7.58 -16.99
C TYR A 364 1.80 8.07 -15.59
N GLU A 365 1.01 8.95 -14.99
CA GLU A 365 1.17 9.30 -13.57
C GLU A 365 0.98 8.06 -12.67
N VAL A 366 -0.06 7.26 -12.90
CA VAL A 366 -0.31 6.02 -12.14
C VAL A 366 0.78 4.98 -12.41
N VAL A 367 1.27 4.88 -13.64
CA VAL A 367 2.41 4.01 -13.98
C VAL A 367 3.67 4.45 -13.24
N GLY A 368 3.97 5.75 -13.20
CA GLY A 368 5.08 6.31 -12.42
C GLY A 368 4.97 5.96 -10.94
N ALA A 369 3.78 6.15 -10.36
CA ALA A 369 3.48 5.76 -8.99
C ALA A 369 3.64 4.27 -8.72
N GLN A 370 3.29 3.41 -9.69
CA GLN A 370 3.51 1.97 -9.60
C GLN A 370 4.99 1.61 -9.62
N ARG A 371 5.80 2.27 -10.47
CA ARG A 371 7.25 2.06 -10.54
C ARG A 371 7.97 2.47 -9.25
N VAL A 372 7.47 3.49 -8.56
CA VAL A 372 8.00 3.89 -7.25
C VAL A 372 7.30 3.19 -6.08
N GLY A 373 6.28 2.37 -6.30
CA GLY A 373 5.67 1.51 -5.26
C GLY A 373 4.61 2.18 -4.38
N ILE A 374 4.05 3.32 -4.80
CA ILE A 374 2.95 4.02 -4.10
C ILE A 374 1.59 3.85 -4.77
N ALA A 375 1.43 2.86 -5.65
CA ALA A 375 0.17 2.62 -6.34
C ALA A 375 -0.94 2.28 -5.34
N CYS A 376 -2.05 3.01 -5.39
CA CYS A 376 -3.24 2.70 -4.62
C CYS A 376 -4.21 1.87 -5.46
N ARG A 377 -4.71 0.80 -4.86
CA ARG A 377 -5.67 -0.13 -5.48
C ARG A 377 -6.96 -0.27 -4.67
N CYS A 378 -7.22 0.66 -3.75
CA CYS A 378 -8.36 0.57 -2.82
C CYS A 378 -9.72 0.45 -3.51
N GLY A 379 -9.90 1.05 -4.69
CA GLY A 379 -11.15 0.97 -5.46
C GLY A 379 -11.41 -0.40 -6.09
N MET A 380 -10.48 -1.35 -5.95
CA MET A 380 -10.72 -2.75 -6.30
C MET A 380 -11.37 -3.51 -5.13
N ASP A 381 -11.10 -3.15 -3.88
CA ASP A 381 -11.62 -3.81 -2.68
C ASP A 381 -12.85 -3.09 -2.13
N PRO A 382 -14.07 -3.68 -2.27
CA PRO A 382 -15.28 -3.07 -1.74
C PRO A 382 -15.31 -2.93 -0.22
N SER A 383 -14.53 -3.74 0.51
CA SER A 383 -14.40 -3.64 1.98
C SER A 383 -13.57 -2.42 2.41
N LEU A 384 -12.67 -1.95 1.53
CA LEU A 384 -11.78 -0.82 1.75
C LEU A 384 -12.32 0.47 1.12
N ASN A 385 -13.02 0.35 0.00
CA ASN A 385 -13.64 1.46 -0.72
C ASN A 385 -14.86 0.99 -1.49
N SER A 386 -16.00 0.95 -0.80
CA SER A 386 -17.31 0.59 -1.36
C SER A 386 -17.75 1.45 -2.55
N GLY A 387 -17.19 2.66 -2.70
CA GLY A 387 -17.49 3.54 -3.83
C GLY A 387 -16.74 3.18 -5.12
N GLY A 388 -15.78 2.25 -5.07
CA GLY A 388 -15.00 1.79 -6.23
C GLY A 388 -14.15 2.86 -6.93
N ARG A 389 -14.15 4.09 -6.44
CA ARG A 389 -13.40 5.22 -7.00
C ARG A 389 -12.03 5.31 -6.33
N CYS A 390 -10.97 5.23 -7.12
CA CYS A 390 -9.59 5.27 -6.65
C CYS A 390 -8.78 6.28 -7.46
N ALA A 391 -7.90 7.02 -6.80
CA ALA A 391 -7.00 7.97 -7.45
C ALA A 391 -5.78 7.29 -8.09
N GLY A 392 -5.62 5.97 -7.90
CA GLY A 392 -4.51 5.17 -8.41
C GLY A 392 -3.20 5.31 -7.63
N ILE A 393 -3.14 6.27 -6.70
CA ILE A 393 -1.92 6.66 -5.99
C ILE A 393 -2.25 6.96 -4.53
N ILE A 394 -1.42 6.47 -3.61
CA ILE A 394 -1.59 6.63 -2.16
C ILE A 394 -1.48 8.11 -1.78
N GLY A 395 -2.52 8.67 -1.15
CA GLY A 395 -2.61 10.09 -0.75
C GLY A 395 -2.90 11.08 -1.87
N ARG A 396 -3.07 10.61 -3.11
CA ARG A 396 -3.42 11.49 -4.22
C ARG A 396 -4.91 11.84 -4.19
N PRO A 397 -5.28 13.14 -4.26
CA PRO A 397 -6.67 13.52 -4.47
C PRO A 397 -7.23 12.96 -5.79
N MET A 398 -8.54 12.78 -5.87
CA MET A 398 -9.19 12.35 -7.13
C MET A 398 -8.89 13.35 -8.26
N GLN A 399 -8.68 12.87 -9.50
CA GLN A 399 -8.39 13.71 -10.68
C GLN A 399 -9.43 14.82 -10.91
N ALA A 400 -10.69 14.55 -10.62
CA ALA A 400 -11.77 15.54 -10.73
C ALA A 400 -11.61 16.72 -9.76
N ALA A 401 -10.84 16.56 -8.68
CA ALA A 401 -10.56 17.60 -7.69
C ALA A 401 -9.22 18.29 -7.91
N HIS A 402 -8.22 17.60 -8.49
CA HIS A 402 -6.90 18.16 -8.74
C HIS A 402 -6.22 17.52 -9.94
N SER A 403 -5.69 18.37 -10.83
CA SER A 403 -5.07 17.92 -12.08
C SER A 403 -3.69 17.30 -11.87
N GLY A 404 -3.00 17.50 -10.75
CA GLY A 404 -1.63 16.98 -10.49
C GLY A 404 -0.51 17.55 -11.36
N LYS A 405 -0.79 18.04 -12.57
CA LYS A 405 0.19 18.66 -13.50
C LYS A 405 0.77 19.98 -12.99
N ASP A 406 -0.01 20.72 -12.22
CA ASP A 406 0.34 22.05 -11.74
C ASP A 406 1.16 22.03 -10.42
N GLY A 407 1.53 20.84 -9.95
CA GLY A 407 2.22 20.62 -8.67
C GLY A 407 1.30 19.96 -7.63
N PRO A 408 1.80 19.64 -6.42
CA PRO A 408 0.95 19.15 -5.35
C PRO A 408 -0.15 20.19 -5.09
N ALA A 409 -1.38 19.73 -4.86
CA ALA A 409 -2.42 20.62 -4.35
C ALA A 409 -1.85 21.33 -3.11
N PRO A 410 -2.16 22.63 -2.88
CA PRO A 410 -1.84 23.21 -1.60
C PRO A 410 -2.34 22.24 -0.55
N VAL A 411 -1.45 21.85 0.37
CA VAL A 411 -1.87 21.14 1.57
C VAL A 411 -2.84 22.13 2.21
N THR A 412 -4.14 21.99 1.94
CA THR A 412 -5.13 22.43 2.91
C THR A 412 -4.69 21.63 4.09
N SER A 413 -4.06 22.33 5.02
CA SER A 413 -3.68 21.78 6.28
C SER A 413 -4.86 20.94 6.70
N TYR A 414 -4.64 19.63 6.83
CA TYR A 414 -5.22 18.95 7.96
C TYR A 414 -4.55 19.63 9.17
N HIS A 415 -4.93 20.89 9.41
CA HIS A 415 -4.82 21.50 10.70
C HIS A 415 -5.52 20.46 11.58
N ALA A 416 -4.80 20.03 12.60
CA ALA A 416 -5.17 20.38 13.97
C ALA A 416 -6.14 21.57 14.01
N GLY A 417 -7.34 21.38 13.49
CA GLY A 417 -8.46 22.27 13.60
C GLY A 417 -8.95 22.01 15.00
N SER A 418 -8.48 22.85 15.91
CA SER A 418 -9.27 23.40 17.01
C SER A 418 -10.71 22.90 17.01
N LEU A 419 -10.94 21.73 17.60
CA LEU A 419 -12.23 21.34 18.15
C LEU A 419 -12.26 21.87 19.59
N PHE A 420 -12.18 23.19 19.72
CA PHE A 420 -12.81 23.88 20.84
C PHE A 420 -14.06 24.54 20.26
N GLY A 421 -15.17 23.84 20.47
CA GLY A 421 -16.54 24.29 20.32
C GLY A 421 -17.36 23.53 21.34
#